data_AF-A0A7X8KNF5-F1
#
_entry.id   AF-A0A7X8KNF5-F1
#
_cell.length_a   1.000
_cell.length_b   1.000
_cell.length_c   1.000
_cell.angle_alpha   90.00
_cell.angle_beta   90.00
_cell.angle_gamma   90.00
#
_symmetry.space_group_name_H-M   'P 1'
#
loop_
_entity.id
_entity.type
_entity.pdbx_description
1 polymer ?
#
loop_
_entity_poly.entity_id
_entity_poly.type
_entity_poly.pdbx_seq_one_letter_code
_entity_poly.pdbx_strand_id
1 'polypeptide(L)'
;MSEQILKILQDTEAVLSGHFLLSSGKHSKGYVQCAKLLRYADKAEIVLREAVKKLPQKPDIVVGPAMGGVIVSYEVGRQLGVESIFTERVENVMSLRRGFDIPKGAKILIAEDVLTTGKSTKETIDALASFGGEVIGVLCIVDRTDGSLPFDLPIYSAVKLNIETYEAEHCPLCKQGSIPVKPGSRRF
;
A
#
# COMPACT_ATOMS: atom_id res chain seq x y z
N MET A 1 8.58 14.16 -12.89
CA MET A 1 9.01 13.12 -11.93
C MET A 1 7.90 12.09 -11.66
N SER A 2 6.65 12.51 -11.47
CA SER A 2 5.48 11.61 -11.39
C SER A 2 5.30 10.70 -12.62
N GLU A 3 5.61 11.20 -13.82
CA GLU A 3 5.46 10.42 -15.07
C GLU A 3 6.41 9.21 -15.15
N GLN A 4 7.66 9.33 -14.68
CA GLN A 4 8.61 8.22 -14.69
C GLN A 4 8.16 7.09 -13.77
N ILE A 5 7.68 7.43 -12.57
CA ILE A 5 7.15 6.45 -11.62
C ILE A 5 5.91 5.77 -12.18
N LEU A 6 4.99 6.53 -12.75
CA LEU A 6 3.81 5.98 -13.38
C LEU A 6 4.17 5.04 -14.54
N LYS A 7 5.19 5.40 -15.35
CA LYS A 7 5.69 4.55 -16.41
C LYS A 7 6.25 3.23 -15.87
N ILE A 8 7.07 3.26 -14.82
CA ILE A 8 7.60 2.04 -14.19
C ILE A 8 6.45 1.15 -13.69
N LEU A 9 5.43 1.76 -13.07
CA LEU A 9 4.25 1.03 -12.60
C LEU A 9 3.44 0.40 -13.76
N GLN A 10 3.34 1.07 -14.90
CA GLN A 10 2.68 0.54 -16.10
C GLN A 10 3.50 -0.56 -16.77
N ASP A 11 4.81 -0.34 -16.97
CA ASP A 11 5.75 -1.30 -17.59
C ASP A 11 5.86 -2.59 -16.77
N THR A 12 5.66 -2.50 -15.45
CA THR A 12 5.65 -3.68 -14.57
C THR A 12 4.29 -4.35 -14.46
N GLU A 13 3.23 -3.79 -15.06
CA GLU A 13 1.82 -4.20 -14.90
C GLU A 13 1.29 -4.01 -13.46
N ALA A 14 1.96 -3.20 -12.64
CA ALA A 14 1.50 -2.86 -11.31
C ALA A 14 0.32 -1.88 -11.32
N VAL A 15 0.22 -1.04 -12.36
CA VAL A 15 -0.93 -0.19 -12.66
C VAL A 15 -1.38 -0.47 -14.08
N LEU A 16 -2.62 -0.92 -14.22
CA LEU A 16 -3.25 -1.22 -15.50
C LEU A 16 -4.40 -0.26 -15.76
N SER A 17 -4.55 0.15 -17.02
CA SER A 17 -5.72 0.88 -17.53
C SER A 17 -6.52 -0.04 -18.43
N GLY A 18 -7.84 -0.02 -18.30
CA GLY A 18 -8.72 -0.96 -19.01
C GLY A 18 -10.07 -1.08 -18.32
N HIS A 19 -10.83 -2.12 -18.63
CA HIS A 19 -12.12 -2.37 -18.00
C HIS A 19 -12.01 -3.60 -17.09
N PHE A 20 -12.10 -3.39 -15.77
CA PHE A 20 -11.85 -4.44 -14.78
C PHE A 20 -13.07 -4.71 -13.90
N LEU A 21 -13.36 -5.98 -13.63
CA LEU A 21 -14.31 -6.43 -12.61
C LEU A 21 -13.58 -6.65 -11.28
N LEU A 22 -13.87 -5.82 -10.28
CA LEU A 22 -13.25 -5.90 -8.96
C LEU A 22 -13.91 -6.96 -8.07
N SER A 23 -13.22 -7.37 -7.00
CA SER A 23 -13.77 -8.33 -6.02
C SER A 23 -15.00 -7.83 -5.25
N SER A 24 -15.29 -6.53 -5.32
CA SER A 24 -16.51 -5.93 -4.77
C SER A 24 -17.72 -6.07 -5.70
N GLY A 25 -17.56 -6.63 -6.91
CA GLY A 25 -18.56 -6.63 -7.98
C GLY A 25 -18.57 -5.33 -8.81
N LYS A 26 -17.90 -4.28 -8.35
CA LYS A 26 -17.80 -3.00 -9.08
C LYS A 26 -16.88 -3.10 -10.28
N HIS A 27 -17.14 -2.28 -11.29
CA HIS A 27 -16.28 -2.12 -12.45
C HIS A 27 -15.30 -0.96 -12.25
N SER A 28 -14.15 -1.00 -12.90
CA SER A 28 -13.17 0.08 -12.81
C SER A 28 -12.41 0.31 -14.11
N LYS A 29 -12.01 1.56 -14.33
CA LYS A 29 -11.15 1.97 -15.45
C LYS A 29 -9.66 1.67 -15.22
N GLY A 30 -9.30 1.19 -14.02
CA GLY A 30 -7.94 0.85 -13.67
C GLY A 30 -7.85 -0.23 -12.60
N TYR A 31 -6.68 -0.87 -12.54
CA TYR A 31 -6.39 -1.91 -11.57
C TYR A 31 -4.97 -1.75 -11.03
N VAL A 32 -4.78 -2.00 -9.73
CA VAL A 32 -3.49 -1.86 -9.05
C VAL A 32 -3.11 -3.20 -8.42
N GLN A 33 -1.91 -3.68 -8.74
CA GLN A 33 -1.32 -4.93 -8.22
C GLN A 33 0.17 -4.71 -7.96
N CYS A 34 0.51 -4.04 -6.86
CA CYS A 34 1.90 -3.70 -6.54
C CYS A 34 2.85 -4.90 -6.41
N ALA A 35 2.34 -6.12 -6.15
CA ALA A 35 3.13 -7.35 -6.22
C ALA A 35 3.86 -7.54 -7.58
N LYS A 36 3.31 -7.01 -8.68
CA LYS A 36 3.92 -7.04 -10.02
C LYS A 36 5.12 -6.10 -10.17
N LEU A 37 5.15 -5.00 -9.41
CA LEU A 37 6.32 -4.13 -9.25
C LEU A 37 7.33 -4.79 -8.31
N LEU A 38 6.87 -5.26 -7.14
CA LEU A 38 7.71 -5.73 -6.03
C LEU A 38 8.56 -6.97 -6.34
N ARG A 39 8.31 -7.68 -7.46
CA ARG A 39 9.20 -8.72 -7.98
C ARG A 39 10.50 -8.20 -8.60
N TYR A 40 10.59 -6.89 -8.88
CA TYR A 40 11.75 -6.22 -9.46
C TYR A 40 12.37 -5.28 -8.42
N ALA A 41 13.37 -5.76 -7.69
CA ALA A 41 13.98 -5.01 -6.59
C ALA A 41 14.56 -3.65 -7.03
N ASP A 42 15.21 -3.62 -8.20
CA ASP A 42 15.75 -2.41 -8.84
C ASP A 42 14.67 -1.34 -9.10
N LYS A 43 13.49 -1.77 -9.56
CA LYS A 43 12.36 -0.88 -9.84
C LYS A 43 11.64 -0.46 -8.56
N ALA A 44 11.46 -1.39 -7.62
CA ALA A 44 10.87 -1.11 -6.32
C ALA A 44 11.69 -0.05 -5.56
N GLU A 45 13.01 -0.15 -5.62
CA GLU A 45 13.93 0.85 -5.06
C GLU A 45 13.64 2.24 -5.61
N ILE A 46 13.62 2.39 -6.94
CA ILE A 46 13.39 3.67 -7.61
C ILE A 46 12.04 4.26 -7.21
N VAL A 47 10.98 3.44 -7.21
CA VAL A 47 9.63 3.89 -6.89
C VAL A 47 9.49 4.30 -5.43
N LEU A 48 9.97 3.49 -4.49
CA LEU A 48 9.85 3.78 -3.06
C LEU A 48 10.72 4.95 -2.62
N ARG A 49 11.83 5.21 -3.32
CA ARG A 49 12.68 6.38 -3.07
C ARG A 49 11.89 7.70 -3.20
N GLU A 50 10.91 7.76 -4.07
CA GLU A 50 10.06 8.96 -4.21
C GLU A 50 9.15 9.19 -3.01
N ALA A 51 8.72 8.13 -2.33
CA ALA A 51 7.99 8.25 -1.09
C ALA A 51 8.93 8.58 0.09
N VAL A 52 10.09 7.92 0.16
CA VAL A 52 11.11 8.14 1.21
C VAL A 52 11.60 9.59 1.24
N LYS A 53 11.83 10.22 0.08
CA LYS A 53 12.24 11.65 -0.02
C LYS A 53 11.25 12.63 0.61
N LYS A 54 10.00 12.23 0.82
CA LYS A 54 8.94 13.09 1.39
C LYS A 54 8.88 13.02 2.91
N LEU A 55 9.63 12.10 3.52
CA LEU A 55 9.68 11.97 4.97
C LEU A 55 10.34 13.21 5.59
N PRO A 56 9.70 13.87 6.58
CA PRO A 56 10.29 15.04 7.25
C PRO A 56 11.44 14.65 8.19
N GLN A 57 11.46 13.39 8.61
CA GLN A 57 12.47 12.82 9.49
C GLN A 57 12.62 11.33 9.25
N LYS A 58 13.78 10.78 9.61
CA LYS A 58 14.06 9.34 9.58
C LYS A 58 13.33 8.66 10.76
N PRO A 59 12.54 7.60 10.54
CA PRO A 59 11.96 6.79 11.63
C PRO A 59 13.04 5.94 12.31
N ASP A 60 12.73 5.38 13.47
CA ASP A 60 13.60 4.41 14.15
C ASP A 60 13.39 2.99 13.60
N ILE A 61 12.16 2.68 13.17
CA ILE A 61 11.78 1.36 12.66
C ILE A 61 10.66 1.47 11.61
N VAL A 62 10.64 0.53 10.65
CA VAL A 62 9.61 0.46 9.61
C VAL A 62 8.79 -0.82 9.77
N VAL A 63 7.46 -0.69 9.85
CA VAL A 63 6.55 -1.81 10.04
C VAL A 63 5.68 -2.03 8.80
N GLY A 64 5.72 -3.23 8.23
CA GLY A 64 4.87 -3.63 7.11
C GLY A 64 3.69 -4.51 7.54
N PRO A 65 2.43 -4.15 7.27
CA PRO A 65 1.30 -5.05 7.47
C PRO A 65 1.34 -6.22 6.48
N ALA A 66 1.40 -7.46 6.97
CA ALA A 66 1.45 -8.63 6.09
C ALA A 66 0.11 -8.89 5.38
N MET A 67 0.14 -9.29 4.10
CA MET A 67 1.33 -9.62 3.30
C MET A 67 1.88 -8.45 2.48
N GLY A 68 1.02 -7.52 2.03
CA GLY A 68 1.38 -6.50 1.03
C GLY A 68 2.49 -5.54 1.48
N GLY A 69 2.53 -5.21 2.77
CA GLY A 69 3.51 -4.29 3.34
C GLY A 69 4.89 -4.90 3.59
N VAL A 70 5.06 -6.22 3.58
CA VAL A 70 6.32 -6.87 4.02
C VAL A 70 7.51 -6.49 3.12
N ILE A 71 7.35 -6.58 1.80
CA ILE A 71 8.44 -6.23 0.87
C ILE A 71 8.66 -4.71 0.85
N VAL A 72 7.58 -3.94 1.02
CA VAL A 72 7.63 -2.48 1.04
C VAL A 72 8.40 -1.99 2.26
N SER A 73 8.06 -2.49 3.45
CA SER A 73 8.74 -2.13 4.69
C SER A 73 10.21 -2.52 4.64
N TYR A 74 10.53 -3.71 4.10
CA TYR A 74 11.90 -4.17 3.93
C TYR A 74 12.72 -3.23 3.05
N GLU A 75 12.18 -2.86 1.87
CA GLU A 75 12.88 -1.96 0.95
C GLU A 75 13.02 -0.54 1.51
N VAL A 76 11.99 -0.02 2.18
CA VAL A 76 12.04 1.30 2.84
C VAL A 76 13.04 1.29 4.01
N GLY A 77 13.03 0.24 4.83
CA GLY A 77 14.01 0.05 5.91
C GLY A 77 15.44 0.00 5.38
N ARG A 78 15.66 -0.71 4.25
CA ARG A 78 16.95 -0.75 3.56
C ARG A 78 17.40 0.63 3.09
N GLN A 79 16.52 1.41 2.45
CA GLN A 79 16.86 2.77 1.97
C GLN A 79 17.18 3.74 3.11
N LEU A 80 16.50 3.59 4.25
CA LEU A 80 16.70 4.44 5.42
C LEU A 80 17.85 3.97 6.31
N GLY A 81 18.30 2.72 6.18
CA GLY A 81 19.25 2.09 7.09
C GLY A 81 18.67 1.95 8.49
N VAL A 82 17.48 1.36 8.59
CA VAL A 82 16.78 1.03 9.84
C VAL A 82 16.19 -0.37 9.75
N GLU A 83 15.88 -0.94 10.91
CA GLU A 83 15.21 -2.24 10.97
C GLU A 83 13.83 -2.18 10.31
N SER A 84 13.47 -3.28 9.66
CA SER A 84 12.12 -3.51 9.19
C SER A 84 11.56 -4.78 9.81
N ILE A 85 10.36 -4.64 10.36
CA ILE A 85 9.56 -5.74 10.92
C ILE A 85 8.18 -5.74 10.26
N PHE A 86 7.36 -6.74 10.58
CA PHE A 86 6.01 -6.82 10.04
C PHE A 86 5.01 -7.34 11.07
N THR A 87 3.78 -6.88 10.95
CA THR A 87 2.62 -7.46 11.64
C THR A 87 1.97 -8.50 10.74
N GLU A 88 1.25 -9.45 11.33
CA GLU A 88 0.52 -10.48 10.59
C GLU A 88 -0.83 -10.78 11.24
N ARG A 89 -1.77 -11.35 10.48
CA ARG A 89 -3.06 -11.76 11.01
C ARG A 89 -2.95 -13.12 11.71
N VAL A 90 -3.28 -13.15 12.99
CA VAL A 90 -3.50 -14.38 13.78
C VAL A 90 -4.97 -14.42 14.14
N GLU A 91 -5.68 -15.47 13.71
CA GLU A 91 -7.14 -15.60 13.94
C GLU A 91 -7.92 -14.34 13.49
N ASN A 92 -7.52 -13.78 12.33
CA ASN A 92 -8.02 -12.53 11.75
C ASN A 92 -7.68 -11.23 12.50
N VAL A 93 -6.98 -11.29 13.63
CA VAL A 93 -6.53 -10.11 14.38
C VAL A 93 -5.11 -9.73 13.95
N MET A 94 -4.89 -8.47 13.59
CA MET A 94 -3.55 -7.96 13.30
C MET A 94 -2.68 -8.02 14.56
N SER A 95 -1.47 -8.56 14.47
CA SER A 95 -0.61 -8.78 15.64
C SER A 95 0.87 -8.66 15.28
N LEU A 96 1.68 -8.15 16.19
CA LEU A 96 3.14 -8.25 16.10
C LEU A 96 3.58 -9.63 16.61
N ARG A 97 4.35 -10.36 15.80
CA ARG A 97 4.78 -11.75 16.06
C ARG A 97 6.28 -11.89 15.80
N ARG A 98 6.75 -13.13 15.58
CA ARG A 98 8.15 -13.48 15.26
C ARG A 98 9.20 -13.12 16.32
N GLY A 99 8.79 -12.66 17.50
CA GLY A 99 9.70 -12.21 18.55
C GLY A 99 10.31 -10.83 18.27
N PHE A 100 9.64 -10.00 17.46
CA PHE A 100 10.06 -8.61 17.25
C PHE A 100 9.83 -7.77 18.50
N ASP A 101 10.81 -6.93 18.80
CA ASP A 101 10.74 -5.94 19.87
C ASP A 101 10.66 -4.52 19.27
N ILE A 102 9.92 -3.65 19.95
CA ILE A 102 9.84 -2.23 19.62
C ILE A 102 10.40 -1.46 20.82
N PRO A 103 11.50 -0.71 20.66
CA PRO A 103 12.00 0.13 21.73
C PRO A 103 10.95 1.14 22.18
N LYS A 104 10.83 1.33 23.49
CA LYS A 104 9.89 2.31 24.06
C LYS A 104 10.18 3.70 23.50
N GLY A 105 9.15 4.35 22.96
CA GLY A 105 9.24 5.68 22.34
C GLY A 105 9.78 5.69 20.91
N ALA A 106 10.07 4.54 20.30
CA ALA A 106 10.52 4.45 18.92
C ALA A 106 9.51 5.07 17.95
N LYS A 107 10.00 5.88 17.02
CA LYS A 107 9.20 6.43 15.92
C LYS A 107 9.01 5.38 14.83
N ILE A 108 7.78 4.94 14.64
CA ILE A 108 7.40 3.90 13.69
C ILE A 108 6.86 4.52 12.41
N LEU A 109 7.39 4.09 11.27
CA LEU A 109 6.78 4.32 9.96
C LEU A 109 6.05 3.04 9.51
N ILE A 110 4.75 3.13 9.25
CA ILE A 110 4.03 2.02 8.61
C ILE A 110 4.27 2.09 7.11
N ALA A 111 4.60 0.98 6.46
CA ALA A 111 4.86 0.91 5.02
C ALA A 111 3.98 -0.14 4.33
N GLU A 112 3.15 0.28 3.37
CA GLU A 112 2.19 -0.56 2.64
C GLU A 112 2.32 -0.45 1.13
N ASP A 113 1.82 -1.45 0.39
CA ASP A 113 1.88 -1.44 -1.06
C ASP A 113 0.81 -0.52 -1.68
N VAL A 114 -0.43 -0.64 -1.25
CA VAL A 114 -1.54 0.21 -1.70
C VAL A 114 -2.37 0.66 -0.50
N LEU A 115 -2.43 1.97 -0.26
CA LEU A 115 -3.32 2.54 0.73
C LEU A 115 -4.70 2.81 0.11
N THR A 116 -5.74 2.19 0.66
CA THR A 116 -7.13 2.31 0.17
C THR A 116 -8.04 2.93 1.24
N THR A 117 -8.72 2.12 2.05
CA THR A 117 -9.60 2.60 3.13
C THR A 117 -8.85 2.85 4.44
N GLY A 118 -7.57 2.50 4.51
CA GLY A 118 -6.76 2.60 5.73
C GLY A 118 -7.10 1.60 6.83
N LYS A 119 -8.01 0.63 6.58
CA LYS A 119 -8.43 -0.34 7.60
C LYS A 119 -7.26 -1.18 8.14
N SER A 120 -6.46 -1.80 7.25
CA SER A 120 -5.30 -2.60 7.65
C SER A 120 -4.25 -1.76 8.39
N THR A 121 -4.04 -0.53 7.95
CA THR A 121 -3.18 0.46 8.60
C THR A 121 -3.66 0.73 10.03
N LYS A 122 -4.95 0.99 10.22
CA LYS A 122 -5.53 1.23 11.55
C LYS A 122 -5.37 0.05 12.49
N GLU A 123 -5.67 -1.16 12.00
CA GLU A 123 -5.46 -2.39 12.77
C GLU A 123 -3.98 -2.58 13.14
N THR A 124 -3.06 -2.14 12.28
CA THR A 124 -1.62 -2.15 12.57
C THR A 124 -1.25 -1.12 13.62
N ILE A 125 -1.77 0.11 13.54
CA ILE A 125 -1.58 1.15 14.58
C ILE A 125 -2.03 0.61 15.94
N ASP A 126 -3.19 -0.03 15.99
CA ASP A 126 -3.75 -0.59 17.23
C ASP A 126 -2.90 -1.75 17.76
N ALA A 127 -2.42 -2.63 16.88
CA ALA A 127 -1.52 -3.72 17.26
C ALA A 127 -0.17 -3.22 17.80
N LEU A 128 0.30 -2.05 17.35
CA LEU A 128 1.57 -1.45 17.78
C LEU A 128 1.42 -0.61 19.06
N ALA A 129 0.23 -0.12 19.38
CA ALA A 129 -0.02 0.75 20.53
C ALA A 129 0.42 0.12 21.87
N SER A 130 0.26 -1.21 22.01
CA SER A 130 0.68 -1.93 23.22
C SER A 130 2.20 -2.12 23.36
N PHE A 131 2.98 -1.84 22.32
CA PHE A 131 4.43 -2.02 22.29
C PHE A 131 5.20 -0.72 22.58
N GLY A 132 4.50 0.37 22.89
CA GLY A 132 5.11 1.62 23.37
C GLY A 132 5.86 2.44 22.31
N GLY A 133 5.75 2.08 21.03
CA GLY A 133 6.20 2.91 19.92
C GLY A 133 5.15 3.91 19.46
N GLU A 134 5.59 4.95 18.77
CA GLU A 134 4.75 6.03 18.25
C GLU A 134 4.72 5.97 16.73
N VAL A 135 3.55 5.72 16.15
CA VAL A 135 3.39 5.74 14.70
C VAL A 135 3.38 7.19 14.21
N ILE A 136 4.36 7.56 13.39
CA ILE A 136 4.55 8.94 12.91
C ILE A 136 4.04 9.19 11.49
N GLY A 137 3.63 8.14 10.77
CA GLY A 137 3.15 8.27 9.41
C GLY A 137 2.98 6.95 8.68
N VAL A 138 2.45 7.05 7.47
CA VAL A 138 2.20 5.92 6.58
C VAL A 138 2.87 6.18 5.24
N LEU A 139 3.75 5.28 4.81
CA LEU A 139 4.39 5.31 3.52
C LEU A 139 3.74 4.27 2.60
N CYS A 140 3.45 4.61 1.35
CA CYS A 140 2.96 3.62 0.40
C CYS A 140 3.46 3.82 -1.03
N ILE A 141 3.35 2.77 -1.86
CA ILE A 141 3.61 2.92 -3.29
C ILE A 141 2.49 3.71 -3.94
N VAL A 142 1.24 3.25 -3.77
CA VAL A 142 0.06 3.88 -4.35
C VAL A 142 -0.91 4.33 -3.26
N ASP A 143 -1.18 5.63 -3.20
CA ASP A 143 -2.28 6.21 -2.43
C ASP A 143 -3.54 6.29 -3.30
N ARG A 144 -4.59 5.57 -2.89
CA ARG A 144 -5.93 5.58 -3.49
C ARG A 144 -7.01 6.11 -2.54
N THR A 145 -6.60 6.79 -1.47
CA THR A 145 -7.52 7.35 -0.48
C THR A 145 -8.31 8.51 -1.08
N ASP A 146 -9.56 8.64 -0.66
CA ASP A 146 -10.43 9.78 -0.96
C ASP A 146 -10.28 10.93 0.05
N GLY A 147 -9.39 10.77 1.03
CA GLY A 147 -9.16 11.72 2.12
C GLY A 147 -9.90 11.39 3.41
N SER A 148 -10.78 10.37 3.43
CA SER A 148 -11.41 9.87 4.66
C SER A 148 -10.68 8.63 5.17
N LEU A 149 -9.96 8.77 6.28
CA LEU A 149 -9.20 7.68 6.89
C LEU A 149 -9.58 7.47 8.36
N PRO A 150 -9.51 6.22 8.85
CA PRO A 150 -9.79 5.88 10.25
C PRO A 150 -8.65 6.25 11.22
N PHE A 151 -7.70 7.07 10.78
CA PHE A 151 -6.55 7.56 11.55
C PHE A 151 -6.16 8.95 11.05
N ASP A 152 -5.48 9.71 11.91
CA ASP A 152 -4.98 11.06 11.61
C ASP A 152 -3.45 11.06 11.61
N LEU A 153 -2.87 10.63 10.48
CA LEU A 153 -1.43 10.52 10.27
C LEU A 153 -1.06 10.98 8.86
N PRO A 154 0.13 11.58 8.66
CA PRO A 154 0.58 11.97 7.34
C PRO A 154 0.84 10.76 6.44
N ILE A 155 0.56 10.93 5.14
CA ILE A 155 0.75 9.91 4.11
C ILE A 155 1.87 10.34 3.17
N TYR A 156 2.82 9.44 2.93
CA TYR A 156 3.95 9.62 2.03
C TYR A 156 3.84 8.58 0.91
N SER A 157 3.24 8.94 -0.22
CA SER A 157 3.05 8.01 -1.33
C SER A 157 4.07 8.24 -2.46
N ALA A 158 4.45 7.20 -3.20
CA ALA A 158 5.20 7.40 -4.44
C ALA A 158 4.30 8.03 -5.51
N VAL A 159 3.06 7.55 -5.63
CA VAL A 159 2.03 8.12 -6.50
C VAL A 159 0.66 8.16 -5.80
N LYS A 160 -0.13 9.21 -6.08
CA LYS A 160 -1.55 9.25 -5.74
C LYS A 160 -2.37 8.99 -7.01
N LEU A 161 -3.27 8.02 -6.98
CA LEU A 161 -4.11 7.63 -8.11
C LEU A 161 -5.59 7.70 -7.75
N ASN A 162 -6.34 8.51 -8.49
CA ASN A 162 -7.79 8.49 -8.43
C ASN A 162 -8.32 7.53 -9.50
N ILE A 163 -8.79 6.36 -9.05
CA ILE A 163 -9.36 5.33 -9.92
C ILE A 163 -10.84 5.18 -9.54
N GLU A 164 -11.69 5.73 -10.40
CA GLU A 164 -13.14 5.59 -10.30
C GLU A 164 -13.58 4.13 -10.37
N THR A 165 -14.61 3.82 -9.58
CA THR A 165 -15.33 2.56 -9.64
C THR A 165 -16.80 2.84 -9.94
N TYR A 166 -17.41 1.95 -10.71
CA TYR A 166 -18.80 2.06 -11.14
C TYR A 166 -19.58 0.83 -10.69
N GLU A 167 -20.84 1.00 -10.30
CA GLU A 167 -21.75 -0.13 -10.21
C GLU A 167 -21.92 -0.78 -11.59
N ALA A 168 -22.05 -2.10 -11.64
CA ALA A 168 -22.04 -2.86 -12.89
C ALA A 168 -23.14 -2.37 -13.85
N GLU A 169 -24.32 -2.07 -13.32
CA GLU A 169 -25.51 -1.59 -14.03
C GLU A 169 -25.32 -0.17 -14.60
N HIS A 170 -24.44 0.61 -13.98
CA HIS A 170 -24.19 2.02 -14.32
C HIS A 170 -22.81 2.23 -14.97
N CYS A 171 -22.11 1.16 -15.33
CA CYS A 171 -20.75 1.25 -15.84
C CYS A 171 -20.71 1.91 -17.25
N PRO A 172 -20.02 3.06 -17.42
CA PRO A 172 -19.91 3.72 -18.72
C PRO A 172 -19.12 2.88 -19.73
N LEU A 173 -18.17 2.07 -19.28
CA LEU A 173 -17.38 1.19 -20.14
C LEU A 173 -18.26 0.05 -20.72
N CYS A 174 -19.18 -0.50 -19.92
CA CYS A 174 -20.19 -1.45 -20.41
C CYS A 174 -21.09 -0.80 -21.46
N LYS A 175 -21.56 0.43 -21.22
CA LYS A 175 -22.42 1.16 -22.17
C LYS A 175 -21.72 1.45 -23.50
N GLN A 176 -20.39 1.54 -23.49
CA GLN A 176 -19.55 1.68 -24.68
C GLN A 176 -19.21 0.33 -25.36
N GLY A 177 -19.76 -0.79 -24.86
CA GLY A 177 -19.56 -2.12 -25.43
C GLY A 177 -18.29 -2.85 -24.93
N SER A 178 -17.57 -2.29 -23.95
CA SER A 178 -16.42 -2.97 -23.35
C SER A 178 -16.86 -4.06 -22.37
N ILE A 179 -16.14 -5.18 -22.34
CA ILE A 179 -16.38 -6.30 -21.43
C ILE A 179 -15.34 -6.25 -20.30
N PRO A 180 -15.76 -6.28 -19.01
CA PRO A 180 -14.81 -6.24 -17.91
C PRO A 180 -14.00 -7.53 -17.82
N VAL A 181 -12.69 -7.40 -17.61
CA VAL A 181 -11.80 -8.53 -17.30
C VAL A 181 -11.69 -8.67 -15.79
N LYS A 182 -11.75 -9.89 -15.26
CA LYS A 182 -11.52 -10.14 -13.82
C LYS A 182 -10.01 -10.24 -13.55
N PRO A 183 -9.39 -9.30 -12.82
CA PRO A 183 -7.99 -9.39 -12.47
C PRO A 183 -7.81 -10.11 -11.12
N GLY A 184 -6.72 -10.87 -10.97
CA GLY A 184 -6.35 -11.53 -9.71
C GLY A 184 -6.97 -12.92 -9.48
N SER A 185 -6.58 -13.58 -8.38
CA SER A 185 -6.82 -15.02 -8.14
C SER A 185 -8.04 -15.35 -7.26
N ARG A 186 -8.70 -14.36 -6.65
CA ARG A 186 -9.85 -14.62 -5.75
C ARG A 186 -11.01 -15.24 -6.54
N ARG A 187 -11.46 -16.44 -6.13
CA ARG A 187 -12.70 -17.07 -6.61
C ARG A 187 -13.88 -16.49 -5.84
N PHE A 188 -15.01 -16.27 -6.52
CA PHE A 188 -16.28 -15.91 -5.88
C PHE A 188 -17.00 -17.19 -5.49
#